data_AF-A0A934VHG4-F1
#
_entry.id   AF-A0A934VHG4-F1
#
_cell.length_a   1.000
_cell.length_b   1.000
_cell.length_c   1.000
_cell.angle_alpha   90.00
_cell.angle_beta   90.00
_cell.angle_gamma   90.00
#
_symmetry.space_group_name_H-M   'P 1'
#
loop_
_entity.id
_entity.type
_entity.pdbx_description
1 polymer ?
#
loop_
_entity_poly.entity_id
_entity_poly.type
_entity_poly.pdbx_seq_one_letter_code
_entity_poly.pdbx_strand_id
1 'polypeptide(L)'
;MKTLAATIFLLVSSAVGLCAEEKKPERTMKFTLQWGGYYVSRGEDGKFSLIRILDFNVDAYHAAMFTEKFEKIPTLDQVKKLSPFVGHAPIDSKALLNRVDLTYLGSEKLKEDDLDGYSYYLEAHQVDEDEVKKLMTRIIGFSGNKPMILELSLKDGELQISEPK
;
A
#
# COMPACT_ATOMS: atom_id res chain seq x y z
N MET A 1 -64.53 10.08 -43.84
CA MET A 1 -64.60 8.60 -43.76
C MET A 1 -63.35 8.00 -44.39
N LYS A 2 -62.67 7.10 -43.65
CA LYS A 2 -61.65 6.12 -44.09
C LYS A 2 -60.23 6.68 -44.39
N THR A 3 -59.32 6.63 -43.42
CA THR A 3 -58.26 5.60 -43.14
C THR A 3 -57.08 5.65 -44.12
N LEU A 4 -55.87 6.06 -43.73
CA LEU A 4 -54.84 5.42 -42.87
C LEU A 4 -53.86 4.58 -43.69
N ALA A 5 -52.60 5.00 -43.75
CA ALA A 5 -51.42 4.14 -43.84
C ALA A 5 -50.16 4.99 -43.57
N ALA A 6 -49.76 5.09 -42.31
CA ALA A 6 -48.43 5.56 -41.94
C ALA A 6 -47.52 4.33 -41.86
N THR A 7 -46.58 4.23 -42.80
CA THR A 7 -45.54 3.20 -42.80
C THR A 7 -44.46 3.60 -41.80
N ILE A 8 -44.38 2.88 -40.68
CA ILE A 8 -43.28 3.01 -39.71
C ILE A 8 -42.10 2.20 -40.24
N PHE A 9 -41.01 2.89 -40.60
CA PHE A 9 -39.71 2.27 -40.80
C PHE A 9 -39.05 2.08 -39.42
N LEU A 10 -38.91 0.82 -38.99
CA LEU A 10 -38.11 0.47 -37.82
C LEU A 10 -36.63 0.48 -38.22
N LEU A 11 -35.90 1.51 -37.81
CA LEU A 11 -34.44 1.53 -37.85
C LEU A 11 -33.92 0.86 -36.59
N VAL A 12 -33.50 -0.40 -36.70
CA VAL A 12 -32.72 -1.08 -35.66
C VAL A 12 -31.28 -0.56 -35.76
N SER A 13 -30.97 0.49 -35.01
CA SER A 13 -29.59 0.89 -34.77
C SER A 13 -28.98 -0.08 -33.76
N SER A 14 -28.21 -1.05 -34.25
CA SER A 14 -27.32 -1.85 -33.41
C SER A 14 -26.20 -0.95 -32.90
N ALA A 15 -26.40 -0.34 -31.74
CA ALA A 15 -25.33 0.27 -30.98
C ALA A 15 -24.42 -0.85 -30.47
N VAL A 16 -23.42 -1.21 -31.27
CA VAL A 16 -22.24 -1.92 -30.77
C VAL A 16 -21.47 -0.89 -29.95
N GLY A 17 -21.83 -0.77 -28.68
CA GLY A 17 -21.01 -0.10 -27.69
C GLY A 17 -19.71 -0.88 -27.56
N LEU A 18 -18.68 -0.47 -28.32
CA LEU A 18 -17.32 -0.67 -27.85
C LEU A 18 -17.24 0.07 -26.52
N CYS A 19 -17.35 -0.67 -25.42
CA CYS A 19 -16.79 -0.25 -24.16
C CYS A 19 -15.28 -0.14 -24.40
N ALA A 20 -14.83 1.02 -24.87
CA ALA A 20 -13.43 1.39 -24.79
C ALA A 20 -13.10 1.38 -23.31
N GLU A 21 -12.37 0.35 -22.89
CA GLU A 21 -11.75 0.30 -21.57
C GLU A 21 -10.87 1.54 -21.47
N GLU A 22 -11.30 2.54 -20.68
CA GLU A 22 -10.48 3.71 -20.42
C GLU A 22 -9.14 3.20 -19.89
N LYS A 23 -8.07 3.37 -20.67
CA LYS A 23 -6.71 3.07 -20.22
C LYS A 23 -6.47 3.88 -18.95
N LYS A 24 -6.53 3.21 -17.81
CA LYS A 24 -6.20 3.82 -16.52
C LYS A 24 -4.80 4.40 -16.64
N PRO A 25 -4.58 5.65 -16.20
CA PRO A 25 -3.28 6.30 -16.34
C PRO A 25 -2.22 5.45 -15.64
N GLU A 26 -1.12 5.20 -16.34
CA GLU A 26 0.07 4.55 -15.79
C GLU A 26 0.59 5.45 -14.66
N ARG A 27 0.61 4.91 -13.43
CA ARG A 27 1.10 5.63 -12.25
C ARG A 27 2.43 5.02 -11.85
N THR A 28 3.44 5.86 -11.72
CA THR A 28 4.78 5.45 -11.28
C THR A 28 5.22 6.31 -10.11
N MET A 29 5.85 5.70 -9.11
CA MET A 29 6.47 6.41 -7.99
C MET A 29 7.83 5.81 -7.64
N LYS A 30 8.75 6.67 -7.19
CA LYS A 30 9.95 6.21 -6.50
C LYS A 30 9.61 5.99 -5.03
N PHE A 31 10.03 4.86 -4.49
CA PHE A 31 9.72 4.46 -3.12
C PHE A 31 10.99 3.96 -2.42
N THR A 32 11.33 4.57 -1.29
CA THR A 32 12.42 4.11 -0.44
C THR A 32 11.90 3.01 0.48
N LEU A 33 12.10 1.74 0.13
CA LEU A 33 11.73 0.62 0.98
C LEU A 33 12.77 0.35 2.06
N GLN A 34 12.32 0.30 3.31
CA GLN A 34 13.12 -0.13 4.46
C GLN A 34 12.22 -0.83 5.46
N TRP A 35 12.51 -2.09 5.78
CA TRP A 35 11.91 -2.79 6.92
C TRP A 35 12.31 -2.07 8.22
N GLY A 36 11.31 -1.77 9.07
CA GLY A 36 11.47 -0.91 10.24
C GLY A 36 11.53 0.58 9.91
N GLY A 37 11.30 0.98 8.65
CA GLY A 37 11.26 2.36 8.21
C GLY A 37 10.00 3.10 8.68
N TYR A 38 10.17 4.35 9.09
CA TYR A 38 9.09 5.27 9.43
C TYR A 38 8.76 6.16 8.25
N TYR A 39 7.47 6.26 7.94
CA TYR A 39 6.97 7.01 6.80
C TYR A 39 5.83 7.93 7.20
N VAL A 40 5.89 9.15 6.70
CA VAL A 40 4.88 10.16 6.96
C VAL A 40 4.13 10.52 5.67
N SER A 41 2.82 10.70 5.79
CA SER A 41 1.96 11.21 4.71
C SER A 41 0.95 12.19 5.29
N ARG A 42 0.60 13.21 4.52
CA ARG A 42 -0.37 14.24 4.89
C ARG A 42 -1.79 13.72 4.64
N GLY A 43 -2.63 13.83 5.66
CA GLY A 43 -4.06 13.52 5.57
C GLY A 43 -4.85 14.68 4.96
N GLU A 44 -6.13 14.41 4.68
CA GLU A 44 -7.10 15.39 4.20
C GLU A 44 -7.36 16.51 5.21
N ASP A 45 -7.17 16.24 6.51
CA ASP A 45 -7.22 17.22 7.60
C ASP A 45 -6.00 18.17 7.62
N GLY A 46 -5.07 18.01 6.68
CA GLY A 46 -3.85 18.78 6.57
C GLY A 46 -2.75 18.37 7.55
N LYS A 47 -3.00 17.40 8.44
CA LYS A 47 -2.04 16.91 9.42
C LYS A 47 -1.26 15.72 8.88
N PHE A 48 -0.10 15.47 9.47
CA PHE A 48 0.75 14.35 9.12
C PHE A 48 0.40 13.12 9.96
N SER A 49 0.29 11.99 9.27
CA SER A 49 0.09 10.66 9.85
C SER A 49 1.32 9.79 9.60
N LEU A 50 1.54 8.82 10.49
CA LEU A 50 2.73 8.00 10.51
C LEU A 50 2.37 6.52 10.34
N ILE A 51 3.21 5.82 9.57
CA ILE A 51 3.25 4.36 9.56
C ILE A 51 4.70 3.89 9.75
N ARG A 52 4.87 2.67 10.29
CA ARG A 52 6.16 1.97 10.29
C ARG A 52 6.01 0.66 9.51
N ILE A 53 6.82 0.47 8.48
CA ILE A 53 6.74 -0.76 7.65
C ILE A 53 7.38 -1.91 8.40
N LEU A 54 6.60 -2.98 8.58
CA LEU A 54 7.00 -4.22 9.24
C LEU A 54 7.39 -5.28 8.20
N ASP A 55 6.64 -5.37 7.11
CA ASP A 55 6.92 -6.28 5.99
C ASP A 55 6.40 -5.71 4.67
N PHE A 56 6.94 -6.17 3.55
CA PHE A 56 6.58 -5.70 2.21
C PHE A 56 6.79 -6.78 1.15
N ASN A 57 5.78 -6.99 0.32
CA ASN A 57 5.86 -7.77 -0.92
C ASN A 57 4.99 -7.15 -2.03
N VAL A 58 4.90 -7.83 -3.18
CA VAL A 58 4.17 -7.31 -4.36
C VAL A 58 2.67 -7.19 -4.14
N ASP A 59 2.08 -8.02 -3.28
CA ASP A 59 0.65 -8.07 -3.05
C ASP A 59 0.24 -7.15 -1.90
N ALA A 60 1.01 -7.16 -0.81
CA ALA A 60 0.70 -6.40 0.39
C ALA A 60 1.95 -5.91 1.13
N TYR A 61 1.74 -4.87 1.92
CA TYR A 61 2.65 -4.43 2.95
C TYR A 61 1.98 -4.46 4.31
N HIS A 62 2.76 -4.82 5.32
CA HIS A 62 2.34 -4.83 6.71
C HIS A 62 2.94 -3.62 7.39
N ALA A 63 2.10 -2.86 8.09
CA ALA A 63 2.56 -1.66 8.79
C ALA A 63 1.94 -1.56 10.18
N ALA A 64 2.73 -1.05 11.12
CA ALA A 64 2.24 -0.52 12.38
C ALA A 64 1.71 0.90 12.13
N MET A 65 0.52 1.20 12.65
CA MET A 65 -0.14 2.49 12.50
C MET A 65 -0.18 3.25 13.82
N PHE A 66 -0.04 4.57 13.76
CA PHE A 66 -0.04 5.45 14.92
C PHE A 66 -1.24 6.38 14.89
N THR A 67 -1.84 6.66 16.04
CA THR A 67 -2.99 7.57 16.18
C THR A 67 -2.60 9.03 16.15
N GLU A 68 -1.36 9.31 16.53
CA GLU A 68 -0.79 10.64 16.64
C GLU A 68 -0.82 11.35 15.28
N LYS A 69 -1.26 12.59 15.33
CA LYS A 69 -1.27 13.51 14.19
C LYS A 69 -0.33 14.66 14.48
N PHE A 70 0.44 15.07 13.48
CA PHE A 70 1.43 16.12 13.62
C PHE A 70 1.10 17.32 12.72
N GLU A 71 1.24 18.54 13.23
CA GLU A 71 1.05 19.77 12.44
C GLU A 71 2.21 20.02 11.46
N LYS A 72 3.36 19.40 11.72
CA LYS A 72 4.58 19.45 10.90
C LYS A 72 5.15 18.04 10.78
N ILE A 73 6.02 17.80 9.80
CA ILE A 73 6.73 16.52 9.68
C ILE A 73 7.51 16.27 10.99
N PRO A 74 7.26 15.16 11.71
CA PRO A 74 7.97 14.86 12.95
C PRO A 74 9.40 14.39 12.66
N THR A 75 10.27 14.51 13.67
CA THR A 75 11.63 13.96 13.60
C THR A 75 11.63 12.46 13.90
N LEU A 76 12.68 11.76 13.48
CA LEU A 76 12.85 10.34 13.79
C LEU A 76 12.82 10.07 15.31
N ASP A 77 13.49 10.93 16.10
CA ASP A 77 13.54 10.78 17.56
C ASP A 77 12.17 10.98 18.24
N GLN A 78 11.27 11.77 17.65
CA GLN A 78 9.91 11.92 18.13
C GLN A 78 9.12 10.63 17.87
N VAL A 79 9.20 10.09 16.66
CA VAL A 79 8.36 8.95 16.26
C VAL A 79 8.79 7.63 16.89
N LYS A 80 10.09 7.45 17.18
CA LYS A 80 10.63 6.26 17.86
C LYS A 80 10.11 6.05 19.29
N LYS A 81 9.52 7.09 19.90
CA LYS A 81 8.99 7.05 21.28
C LYS A 81 7.49 6.72 21.31
N LEU A 82 6.85 6.64 20.15
CA LEU A 82 5.42 6.38 20.05
C LEU A 82 5.14 4.89 20.21
N SER A 83 3.93 4.58 20.65
CA SER A 83 3.41 3.21 20.66
C SER A 83 2.38 3.07 19.54
N PRO A 84 2.41 2.00 18.74
CA PRO A 84 1.45 1.80 17.67
C PRO A 84 0.03 1.57 18.23
N PHE A 85 -0.97 2.12 17.55
CA PHE A 85 -2.39 2.00 17.89
C PHE A 85 -3.03 0.72 17.33
N VAL A 86 -2.69 0.36 16.09
CA VAL A 86 -3.07 -0.93 15.49
C VAL A 86 -1.81 -1.76 15.36
N GLY A 87 -1.82 -2.94 16.00
CA GLY A 87 -0.67 -3.83 16.06
C GLY A 87 -0.17 -4.31 14.69
N HIS A 88 -1.03 -4.33 13.66
CA HIS A 88 -0.70 -4.66 12.27
C HIS A 88 -1.99 -4.66 11.41
N ALA A 89 -1.87 -4.31 10.13
CA ALA A 89 -2.88 -4.64 9.12
C ALA A 89 -2.16 -4.87 7.77
N PRO A 90 -2.52 -5.91 7.00
CA PRO A 90 -2.09 -6.01 5.62
C PRO A 90 -2.80 -4.94 4.79
N ILE A 91 -2.04 -4.24 3.96
CA ILE A 91 -2.55 -3.21 3.05
C ILE A 91 -2.06 -3.56 1.65
N ASP A 92 -2.95 -3.50 0.65
CA ASP A 92 -2.59 -3.72 -0.75
C ASP A 92 -1.41 -2.81 -1.14
N SER A 93 -0.32 -3.39 -1.66
CA SER A 93 0.87 -2.64 -2.05
C SER A 93 0.59 -1.62 -3.15
N LYS A 94 -0.45 -1.82 -3.97
CA LYS A 94 -0.93 -0.83 -4.96
C LYS A 94 -1.43 0.45 -4.29
N ALA A 95 -1.86 0.40 -3.03
CA ALA A 95 -2.29 1.58 -2.29
C ALA A 95 -1.15 2.59 -2.07
N LEU A 96 0.12 2.16 -2.11
CA LEU A 96 1.27 3.07 -2.04
C LEU A 96 1.29 4.04 -3.21
N LEU A 97 0.85 3.63 -4.41
CA LEU A 97 0.77 4.49 -5.60
C LEU A 97 -0.24 5.64 -5.45
N ASN A 98 -1.12 5.57 -4.45
CA ASN A 98 -2.05 6.65 -4.12
C ASN A 98 -1.47 7.62 -3.09
N ARG A 99 -0.32 7.32 -2.48
CA ARG A 99 0.34 8.15 -1.46
C ARG A 99 1.49 8.94 -2.09
N VAL A 100 1.14 9.93 -2.91
CA VAL A 100 2.10 10.80 -3.63
C VAL A 100 3.03 11.60 -2.73
N ASP A 101 2.75 11.68 -1.42
CA ASP A 101 3.48 12.46 -0.43
C ASP A 101 4.13 11.60 0.67
N LEU A 102 4.24 10.28 0.46
CA LEU A 102 4.86 9.38 1.42
C LEU A 102 6.37 9.66 1.55
N THR A 103 6.77 10.22 2.69
CA THR A 103 8.14 10.65 2.97
C THR A 103 8.81 9.72 3.97
N TYR A 104 9.98 9.20 3.62
CA TYR A 104 10.81 8.37 4.50
C TYR A 104 11.54 9.26 5.53
N LEU A 105 11.38 8.96 6.82
CA LEU A 105 12.01 9.72 7.92
C LEU A 105 13.30 9.09 8.44
N GLY A 106 13.50 7.79 8.18
CA GLY A 106 14.54 6.98 8.80
C GLY A 106 13.99 5.65 9.28
N SER A 107 14.83 4.83 9.90
CA SER A 107 14.46 3.49 10.35
C SER A 107 15.01 3.17 11.73
N GLU A 108 14.38 2.18 12.34
CA GLU A 108 14.92 1.46 13.48
C GLU A 108 14.75 -0.03 13.25
N LYS A 109 15.82 -0.78 13.51
CA LYS A 109 15.83 -2.24 13.38
C LYS A 109 14.65 -2.82 14.15
N LEU A 110 13.91 -3.70 13.49
CA LEU A 110 12.78 -4.40 14.09
C LEU A 110 13.26 -5.35 15.19
N LYS A 111 12.44 -5.48 16.22
CA LYS A 111 12.56 -6.47 17.29
C LYS A 111 11.41 -7.48 17.21
N GLU A 112 11.49 -8.55 17.97
CA GLU A 112 10.43 -9.56 18.03
C GLU A 112 9.09 -8.93 18.45
N ASP A 113 9.08 -8.13 19.52
CA ASP A 113 7.90 -7.41 20.01
C ASP A 113 7.26 -6.48 18.96
N ASP A 114 8.04 -5.97 17.97
CA ASP A 114 7.48 -5.14 16.89
C ASP A 114 6.60 -5.97 15.92
N LEU A 115 6.76 -7.30 15.92
CA LEU A 115 6.13 -8.25 15.01
C LEU A 115 5.10 -9.16 15.69
N ASP A 116 4.91 -9.06 17.01
CA ASP A 116 3.95 -9.87 17.77
C ASP A 116 2.56 -9.90 17.11
N GLY A 117 2.08 -8.71 16.71
CA GLY A 117 0.84 -8.59 15.99
C GLY A 117 0.81 -9.43 14.70
N TYR A 118 1.87 -9.34 13.90
CA TYR A 118 1.96 -10.09 12.66
C TYR A 118 2.03 -11.60 12.90
N SER A 119 2.75 -12.05 13.94
CA SER A 119 2.77 -13.45 14.36
C SER A 119 1.37 -13.95 14.69
N TYR A 120 0.60 -13.23 15.52
CA TYR A 120 -0.78 -13.60 15.84
C TYR A 120 -1.68 -13.68 14.59
N TYR A 121 -1.49 -12.78 13.61
CA TYR A 121 -2.22 -12.84 12.35
C TYR A 121 -1.92 -14.11 11.56
N LEU A 122 -0.65 -14.48 11.44
CA LEU A 122 -0.23 -15.68 10.70
C LEU A 122 -0.71 -16.95 11.39
N GLU A 123 -0.62 -17.01 12.72
CA GLU A 123 -1.15 -18.11 13.53
C GLU A 123 -2.67 -18.26 13.36
N ALA A 124 -3.41 -17.15 13.36
CA ALA A 124 -4.86 -17.17 13.13
C ALA A 124 -5.23 -17.68 11.72
N HIS A 125 -4.32 -17.59 10.76
CA HIS A 125 -4.45 -18.14 9.40
C HIS A 125 -3.82 -19.54 9.26
N GLN A 126 -3.48 -20.20 10.38
CA GLN A 126 -2.97 -21.57 10.43
C GLN A 126 -1.64 -21.76 9.67
N VAL A 127 -0.82 -20.71 9.60
CA VAL A 127 0.57 -20.84 9.15
C VAL A 127 1.36 -21.61 10.21
N ASP A 128 2.24 -22.50 9.77
CA ASP A 128 3.05 -23.33 10.66
C ASP A 128 4.00 -22.49 11.53
N GLU A 129 4.14 -22.86 12.81
CA GLU A 129 4.92 -22.09 13.80
C GLU A 129 6.39 -21.95 13.40
N ASP A 130 7.00 -23.01 12.83
CA ASP A 130 8.39 -22.94 12.37
C ASP A 130 8.52 -22.02 11.15
N GLU A 131 7.51 -21.97 10.29
CA GLU A 131 7.45 -21.02 9.17
C GLU A 131 7.31 -19.58 9.65
N VAL A 132 6.43 -19.32 10.62
CA VAL A 132 6.28 -18.00 11.26
C VAL A 132 7.61 -17.55 11.85
N LYS A 133 8.28 -18.41 12.65
CA LYS A 133 9.57 -18.09 13.27
C LYS A 133 10.67 -17.80 12.26
N LYS A 134 10.75 -18.58 11.17
CA LYS A 134 11.70 -18.34 10.07
C LYS A 134 11.41 -17.00 9.38
N LEU A 135 10.14 -16.69 9.15
CA LEU A 135 9.72 -15.43 8.55
C LEU A 135 10.09 -14.23 9.45
N MET A 136 9.76 -14.29 10.75
CA MET A 136 10.12 -13.22 11.69
C MET A 136 11.63 -12.98 11.75
N THR A 137 12.41 -14.05 11.84
CA THR A 137 13.88 -13.99 11.82
C THR A 137 14.40 -13.29 10.56
N ARG A 138 13.82 -13.64 9.40
CA ARG A 138 14.20 -13.05 8.10
C ARG A 138 13.84 -11.57 8.02
N ILE A 139 12.63 -11.19 8.45
CA ILE A 139 12.17 -9.79 8.48
C ILE A 139 13.06 -8.94 9.38
N ILE A 140 13.36 -9.41 10.59
CA ILE A 140 14.28 -8.75 11.53
C ILE A 140 15.67 -8.60 10.90
N GLY A 141 16.15 -9.64 10.20
CA GLY A 141 17.39 -9.59 9.42
C GLY A 141 17.38 -8.48 8.37
N PHE A 142 16.33 -8.41 7.55
CA PHE A 142 16.20 -7.38 6.52
C PHE A 142 16.10 -5.96 7.07
N SER A 143 15.52 -5.76 8.26
CA SER A 143 15.45 -4.45 8.88
C SER A 143 16.81 -3.86 9.26
N GLY A 144 17.87 -4.69 9.31
CA GLY A 144 19.25 -4.25 9.50
C GLY A 144 19.97 -3.81 8.22
N ASN A 145 19.37 -4.01 7.06
CA ASN A 145 19.95 -3.62 5.78
C ASN A 145 19.78 -2.11 5.50
N LYS A 146 20.50 -1.62 4.50
CA LYS A 146 20.31 -0.25 4.00
C LYS A 146 18.99 -0.13 3.23
N PRO A 147 18.37 1.07 3.21
CA PRO A 147 17.18 1.31 2.41
C PRO A 147 17.40 1.05 0.93
N MET A 148 16.40 0.44 0.30
CA MET A 148 16.38 0.18 -1.14
C MET A 148 15.50 1.22 -1.82
N ILE A 149 15.95 1.74 -2.96
CA ILE A 149 15.12 2.61 -3.78
C ILE A 149 14.48 1.73 -4.84
N LEU A 150 13.15 1.75 -4.88
CA LEU A 150 12.33 1.01 -5.82
C LEU A 150 11.58 1.99 -6.72
N GLU A 151 11.28 1.55 -7.93
CA GLU A 151 10.27 2.16 -8.79
C GLU A 151 9.04 1.24 -8.79
N LEU A 152 7.92 1.77 -8.28
CA LEU A 152 6.63 1.09 -8.28
C LEU A 152 5.82 1.66 -9.44
N SER A 153 5.22 0.80 -10.26
CA SER A 153 4.33 1.21 -11.35
C SER A 153 3.08 0.33 -11.43
N LEU A 154 1.97 0.91 -11.89
CA LEU A 154 0.75 0.15 -12.20
C LEU A 154 0.64 -0.06 -13.71
N LYS A 155 0.75 -1.31 -14.16
CA LYS A 155 0.62 -1.70 -15.56
C LYS A 155 -0.43 -2.79 -15.70
N ASP A 156 -1.42 -2.56 -16.56
CA ASP A 156 -2.53 -3.49 -16.81
C ASP A 156 -3.27 -3.94 -15.52
N GLY A 157 -3.30 -3.07 -14.50
CA GLY A 157 -3.93 -3.34 -13.20
C GLY A 157 -3.05 -4.09 -12.18
N GLU A 158 -1.81 -4.43 -12.54
CA GLU A 158 -0.86 -5.13 -11.70
C GLU A 158 0.28 -4.21 -11.22
N LEU A 159 0.75 -4.44 -10.00
CA LEU A 159 1.90 -3.73 -9.46
C LEU A 159 3.18 -4.32 -10.05
N GLN A 160 3.99 -3.47 -10.64
CA GLN A 160 5.32 -3.80 -11.14
C GLN A 160 6.36 -3.10 -10.26
N ILE A 161 7.35 -3.86 -9.79
CA ILE A 161 8.43 -3.37 -8.93
C ILE A 161 9.74 -3.52 -9.70
N SER A 162 10.51 -2.44 -9.79
CA SER A 162 11.80 -2.44 -10.48
C SER A 162 12.83 -1.60 -9.74
N GLU A 163 14.10 -1.76 -10.10
CA GLU A 163 15.14 -0.82 -9.69
C GLU A 163 15.03 0.46 -10.51
N PRO A 164 15.18 1.65 -9.90
CA PRO A 164 15.15 2.91 -10.64
C PRO A 164 16.29 2.94 -11.66
N LYS A 165 15.94 3.32 -12.91
CA LYS A 165 16.90 3.55 -13.99
C LYS A 165 17.69 4.83 -13.80
#